data_AF-X1U9S4-F1
#
_entry.id   AF-X1U9S4-F1
#
_cell.length_a   1.000
_cell.length_b   1.000
_cell.length_c   1.000
_cell.angle_alpha   90.00
_cell.angle_beta   90.00
_cell.angle_gamma   90.00
#
_symmetry.space_group_name_H-M   'P 1'
#
loop_
_entity.id
_entity.type
_entity.pdbx_description
1 polymer ?
#
loop_
_entity_poly.entity_id
_entity_poly.type
_entity_poly.pdbx_seq_one_letter_code
_entity_poly.pdbx_strand_id
1 'polypeptide(L)' 'MGNLAPENVLLDLRKGALAPFYLFYGPEDFWLEITLDSIKKDLISESIKEFNSEMLYGGEISPEEI' A
#
# COMPACT_ATOMS: atom_id res chain seq x y z
N MET A 1 -16.44 2.57 -4.68
CA MET A 1 -15.34 2.68 -3.72
C MET A 1 -15.69 3.80 -2.74
N GLY A 2 -15.99 3.46 -1.49
CA GLY A 2 -16.20 4.46 -0.43
C GLY A 2 -14.85 4.89 0.15
N ASN A 3 -14.79 6.09 0.73
CA ASN A 3 -13.60 6.53 1.45
C ASN A 3 -13.38 5.58 2.65
N LEU A 4 -12.24 4.90 2.70
CA LEU A 4 -11.91 3.95 3.78
C LEU A 4 -11.04 4.65 4.81
N ALA A 5 -11.41 4.52 6.08
CA ALA A 5 -10.52 4.89 7.16
C ALA A 5 -9.31 3.92 7.20
N PRO A 6 -8.09 4.40 7.52
CA PRO A 6 -6.89 3.57 7.60
C PRO A 6 -7.05 2.29 8.43
N GLU A 7 -7.78 2.39 9.55
CA GLU A 7 -8.02 1.27 10.47
C GLU A 7 -8.81 0.14 9.81
N ASN A 8 -9.72 0.46 8.90
CA ASN A 8 -10.49 -0.53 8.15
C ASN A 8 -9.58 -1.29 7.17
N VAL A 9 -8.67 -0.58 6.49
CA VAL A 9 -7.69 -1.21 5.59
C VAL A 9 -6.79 -2.18 6.36
N LEU A 10 -6.33 -1.78 7.56
CA LEU A 10 -5.52 -2.64 8.43
C LEU A 10 -6.29 -3.86 8.96
N LEU A 11 -7.60 -3.71 9.24
CA LEU A 11 -8.47 -4.82 9.63
C LEU A 11 -8.65 -5.82 8.48
N ASP A 12 -8.83 -5.34 7.25
CA ASP A 12 -9.03 -6.18 6.08
C ASP A 12 -7.74 -6.88 5.65
N LEU A 13 -6.59 -6.22 5.78
CA LEU A 13 -5.25 -6.82 5.65
C LEU A 13 -5.09 -8.05 6.55
N ARG A 14 -5.45 -7.94 7.84
CA ARG A 14 -5.38 -9.07 8.79
C ARG A 14 -6.32 -10.23 8.45
N LYS A 15 -7.40 -9.97 7.70
CA LYS A 15 -8.35 -10.99 7.24
C LYS A 15 -7.97 -11.58 5.88
N GLY A 16 -6.91 -11.08 5.24
CA GLY A 16 -6.55 -11.45 3.86
C GLY A 16 -7.56 -10.96 2.82
N ALA A 17 -8.40 -9.97 3.15
CA ALA A 17 -9.49 -9.48 2.32
C ALA A 17 -9.13 -8.15 1.65
N LEU A 18 -8.03 -8.13 0.89
CA LEU A 18 -7.56 -6.90 0.24
C LEU A 18 -8.20 -6.67 -1.13
N ALA A 19 -8.55 -5.41 -1.41
CA ALA A 19 -8.80 -4.97 -2.77
C ALA A 19 -7.50 -4.97 -3.60
N PRO A 20 -7.58 -5.15 -4.93
CA PRO A 20 -6.41 -5.13 -5.80
C PRO A 20 -5.74 -3.75 -5.92
N PHE A 21 -6.49 -2.66 -5.65
CA PHE A 21 -6.00 -1.30 -5.79
C PHE A 21 -6.48 -0.42 -4.63
N TYR A 22 -5.59 0.43 -4.15
CA TYR A 22 -5.86 1.45 -3.14
C TYR A 22 -5.32 2.80 -3.61
N LEU A 23 -6.04 3.88 -3.30
CA LEU A 23 -5.57 5.24 -3.45
C LEU A 23 -5.45 5.86 -2.05
N PHE A 24 -4.23 6.07 -1.60
CA PHE A 24 -3.92 6.72 -0.32
C PHE A 24 -3.67 8.21 -0.56
N TYR A 25 -4.38 9.09 0.15
CA TYR A 25 -4.31 10.54 -0.01
C TYR A 25 -4.81 11.25 1.26
N GLY A 26 -4.43 12.51 1.44
CA GLY A 26 -4.86 13.33 2.58
C GLY A 26 -3.67 14.05 3.25
N PRO A 27 -3.94 14.99 4.17
CA PRO A 27 -2.90 15.78 4.83
C PRO A 27 -2.22 15.06 6.01
N GLU A 28 -2.70 13.87 6.40
CA GLU A 28 -2.23 13.14 7.57
C GLU A 28 -1.15 12.11 7.20
N ASP A 29 0.07 12.60 7.00
CA ASP A 29 1.22 11.78 6.59
C ASP A 29 1.52 10.60 7.53
N PHE A 30 1.30 10.79 8.83
CA PHE A 30 1.53 9.76 9.85
C PHE A 30 0.73 8.47 9.58
N TRP A 31 -0.56 8.59 9.27
CA TRP A 31 -1.40 7.43 9.00
C TRP A 31 -1.10 6.80 7.65
N LEU A 32 -0.70 7.60 6.66
CA LEU A 32 -0.25 7.09 5.36
C LEU A 32 0.98 6.20 5.53
N GLU A 33 1.99 6.68 6.24
CA GLU A 33 3.24 5.95 6.50
C GLU A 33 2.96 4.64 7.25
N ILE A 34 2.24 4.71 8.38
CA ILE A 34 1.90 3.51 9.18
C ILE A 34 1.14 2.47 8.36
N THR A 35 0.18 2.91 7.55
CA THR A 35 -0.66 1.99 6.79
C THR A 35 0.14 1.30 5.69
N LEU A 36 0.95 2.07 4.95
CA LEU A 36 1.80 1.54 3.89
C LEU A 36 2.85 0.57 4.42
N ASP A 37 3.49 0.90 5.53
CA ASP A 37 4.49 0.02 6.17
C ASP A 37 3.88 -1.29 6.67
N SER A 38 2.69 -1.21 7.27
CA SER A 38 1.96 -2.40 7.72
C SER A 38 1.60 -3.31 6.55
N ILE A 39 1.10 -2.75 5.44
CA ILE A 39 0.78 -3.53 4.24
C ILE A 39 2.04 -4.22 3.69
N LYS A 40 3.14 -3.48 3.53
CA LYS A 40 4.40 -4.03 2.99
C LYS A 40 4.92 -5.17 3.87
N LYS A 41 4.92 -4.98 5.19
CA LYS A 41 5.45 -5.95 6.15
C LYS A 41 4.61 -7.21 6.25
N ASP A 42 3.28 -7.07 6.27
CA ASP A 42 2.39 -8.21 6.52
C ASP A 42 2.06 -8.99 5.23
N LEU A 43 2.08 -8.33 4.07
CA LEU A 43 1.75 -8.96 2.79
C LEU A 43 2.98 -9.55 2.09
N ILE A 44 4.15 -8.92 2.25
CA ILE A 44 5.36 -9.29 1.51
C ILE A 44 6.44 -9.74 2.48
N SER A 45 6.69 -11.05 2.51
CA SER A 45 7.82 -11.60 3.27
C SER A 45 9.14 -10.98 2.78
N GLU A 46 10.00 -10.58 3.71
CA GLU A 46 11.30 -9.97 3.41
C GLU A 46 12.13 -10.80 2.42
N SER A 47 12.07 -12.13 2.51
CA SER A 47 12.80 -13.06 1.63
C SER A 47 12.41 -12.99 0.15
N ILE A 48 11.21 -12.49 -0.17
CA ILE A 48 10.66 -12.44 -1.54
C ILE A 48 10.34 -11.01 -1.98
N LYS A 49 10.63 -10.02 -1.13
CA LYS A 49 10.23 -8.62 -1.32
C LYS A 49 10.84 -8.01 -2.56
N GLU A 50 12.11 -8.28 -2.81
CA GLU A 50 12.83 -7.80 -3.99
C GLU A 50 12.27 -8.35 -5.31
N PHE A 51 11.57 -9.49 -5.27
CA PHE A 51 10.95 -10.10 -6.45
C PHE A 51 9.48 -9.72 -6.63
N ASN A 52 8.77 -9.44 -5.53
CA ASN A 52 7.31 -9.24 -5.53
C ASN A 52 6.88 -7.81 -5.21
N SER A 53 7.83 -6.88 -5.05
CA SER A 53 7.55 -5.48 -4.76
C SER A 53 8.46 -4.58 -5.59
N GLU A 54 7.84 -3.58 -6.21
CA GLU A 54 8.54 -2.48 -6.87
C GLU A 54 7.97 -1.16 -6.34
N MET A 55 8.83 -0.17 -6.11
CA MET A 55 8.41 1.15 -5.66
C MET A 55 8.81 2.18 -6.71
N LEU A 56 7.81 2.89 -7.22
CA LEU A 56 7.96 3.83 -8.31
C LEU A 56 7.63 5.24 -7.83
N TYR A 57 8.43 6.21 -8.25
CA TYR A 57 8.17 7.62 -7.99
C TYR A 57 7.58 8.25 -9.25
N GLY A 58 6.31 8.65 -9.21
CA GLY A 58 5.60 9.15 -10.40
C GLY A 58 6.19 10.42 -11.04
N GLY A 59 7.10 11.13 -10.35
CA GLY A 59 7.86 12.25 -10.93
C GLY A 59 9.10 11.82 -11.71
N GLU A 60 9.51 10.56 -11.61
CA GLU A 60 10.74 10.00 -12.18
C GLU A 60 10.47 8.95 -13.26
N ILE A 61 9.22 8.50 -13.40
CA ILE A 61 8.80 7.48 -14.36
C ILE A 61 7.67 7.97 -15.25
N SER A 62 7.62 7.46 -16.47
CA SER A 62 6.52 7.70 -17.41
C SER A 62 5.43 6.63 -17.28
N PRO A 63 4.16 6.93 -17.60
CA PRO A 63 3.09 5.94 -17.59
C PRO A 63 3.35 4.73 -18.48
N GLU A 64 4.15 4.88 -19.53
CA GLU A 64 4.53 3.81 -20.45
C GLU A 64 5.54 2.81 -19.85
N GLU A 65 6.17 3.16 -18.73
CA GLU A 65 7.12 2.31 -18.00
C GLU A 65 6.46 1.44 -16.92
N ILE A 66 5.13 1.55 -16.73
CA ILE A 66 4.31 0.76 -15.78
C ILE A 66 3.44 -0.25 -16.55
#